data_AF-A0A950FDC3-F1
#
_entry.id   AF-A0A950FDC3-F1
#
_cell.length_a   1.000
_cell.length_b   1.000
_cell.length_c   1.000
_cell.angle_alpha   90.00
_cell.angle_beta   90.00
_cell.angle_gamma   90.00
#
_symmetry.space_group_name_H-M   'P 1'
#
loop_
_entity.id
_entity.type
_entity.pdbx_description
1 polymer ?
#
loop_
_entity_poly.entity_id
_entity_poly.type
_entity_poly.pdbx_seq_one_letter_code
_entity_poly.pdbx_strand_id
1 'polypeptide(L)' 'AITARGFVEMQGGLPVVVDGEVVGAIGASFATPQEDVRVARAGLAALSQ' A
#
# COMPACT_ATOMS: atom_id res chain seq x y z
N ALA A 1 -8.54 -9.04 -6.78
CA ALA A 1 -8.46 -7.68 -7.32
C ALA A 1 -9.31 -7.62 -8.59
N ILE A 2 -10.22 -6.65 -8.68
CA ILE A 2 -10.82 -6.27 -9.96
C ILE A 2 -9.86 -5.22 -10.57
N THR A 3 -9.40 -5.45 -11.78
CA THR A 3 -8.42 -4.57 -12.43
C THR A 3 -9.07 -3.85 -13.61
N ALA A 4 -8.91 -2.53 -13.63
CA ALA A 4 -9.10 -1.73 -14.83
C ALA A 4 -7.71 -1.39 -15.41
N ARG A 5 -7.62 -1.02 -16.68
CA ARG A 5 -6.32 -0.67 -17.27
C ARG A 5 -5.70 0.49 -16.46
N GLY A 6 -4.54 0.23 -15.84
CA GLY A 6 -3.84 1.19 -14.99
C GLY A 6 -4.27 1.22 -13.52
N PHE A 7 -5.25 0.41 -13.11
CA PHE A 7 -5.75 0.38 -11.73
C PHE A 7 -5.87 -1.04 -11.19
N VAL A 8 -5.47 -1.22 -9.93
CA VAL A 8 -5.62 -2.47 -9.19
C VAL A 8 -6.43 -2.16 -7.93
N GLU A 9 -7.65 -2.67 -7.85
CA GLU A 9 -8.46 -2.56 -6.64
C GLU A 9 -7.99 -3.67 -5.66
N MET A 10 -7.27 -3.25 -4.61
CA MET A 10 -6.69 -4.14 -3.61
C MET A 10 -6.59 -3.47 -2.24
N GLN A 11 -6.78 -4.25 -1.17
CA GLN A 11 -6.73 -3.74 0.20
C GLN A 11 -5.30 -3.42 0.68
N GLY A 12 -4.28 -4.12 0.15
CA GLY A 12 -2.88 -3.95 0.50
C GLY A 12 -2.17 -2.73 -0.10
N GLY A 13 -2.89 -1.84 -0.81
CA GLY A 13 -2.34 -0.60 -1.36
C GLY A 13 -2.54 0.57 -0.40
N LEU A 14 -1.45 1.24 0.02
CA LEU A 14 -1.47 2.36 0.97
C LEU A 14 -0.71 3.57 0.39
N PRO A 15 -1.20 4.81 0.62
CA PRO A 15 -0.48 6.01 0.18
C PRO A 15 0.77 6.25 1.04
N VAL A 16 1.81 6.80 0.42
CA VAL A 16 3.00 7.34 1.11
C VAL A 16 2.78 8.84 1.25
N VAL A 17 2.75 9.33 2.49
CA VAL A 17 2.52 10.74 2.81
C VAL A 17 3.75 11.33 3.50
N VAL A 18 4.27 12.43 2.97
CA VAL A 18 5.39 13.20 3.56
C VAL A 18 4.95 14.67 3.63
N ASP A 19 5.11 15.30 4.80
CA ASP A 19 4.70 16.70 5.03
C ASP A 19 3.24 17.02 4.65
N GLY A 20 2.34 16.03 4.75
CA GLY A 20 0.94 16.16 4.39
C GLY A 20 0.63 16.00 2.90
N GLU A 21 1.64 15.77 2.06
CA GLU A 21 1.49 15.53 0.62
C GLU A 21 1.65 14.04 0.28
N VAL A 22 0.82 13.55 -0.65
CA VAL A 22 0.93 12.18 -1.17
C VAL A 22 2.02 12.15 -2.24
N VAL A 23 3.15 11.51 -1.93
CA VAL A 23 4.32 11.43 -2.83
C VAL A 23 4.40 10.11 -3.59
N GLY A 24 3.52 9.15 -3.27
CA GLY A 24 3.49 7.84 -3.91
C GLY A 24 2.60 6.85 -3.17
N ALA A 25 2.81 5.56 -3.43
CA ALA A 25 2.09 4.47 -2.77
C ALA A 25 2.97 3.22 -2.64
N ILE A 26 2.63 2.36 -1.67
CA ILE A 26 3.19 1.02 -1.49
C ILE A 26 2.07 -0.01 -1.60
N GLY A 27 2.36 -1.17 -2.20
CA GLY A 27 1.40 -2.26 -2.35
C GLY A 27 2.03 -3.60 -1.98
N ALA A 28 1.32 -4.41 -1.19
CA ALA A 28 1.62 -5.82 -0.99
C ALA A 28 0.42 -6.65 -1.43
N SER A 29 0.66 -7.72 -2.17
CA SER A 29 -0.39 -8.61 -2.68
C SER A 29 0.08 -10.05 -2.58
N PHE A 30 -0.89 -10.98 -2.52
CA PHE A 30 -0.77 -12.45 -2.61
C PHE A 30 -1.00 -13.20 -1.28
N ALA A 31 -1.11 -12.50 -0.15
CA ALA A 31 -1.54 -13.09 1.12
C ALA A 31 -3.05 -12.87 1.35
N THR A 32 -3.54 -13.10 2.58
CA THR A 32 -4.87 -12.61 2.94
C THR A 32 -4.91 -11.08 2.89
N PRO A 33 -6.06 -10.44 2.61
CA PRO A 33 -6.13 -8.98 2.52
C PRO A 33 -5.62 -8.27 3.78
N GLN A 34 -5.81 -8.87 4.96
CA GLN A 34 -5.32 -8.36 6.24
C GLN A 34 -3.79 -8.48 6.38
N GLU A 35 -3.20 -9.56 5.87
CA GLU A 35 -1.74 -9.73 5.86
C GLU A 35 -1.07 -8.78 4.87
N ASP A 36 -1.65 -8.61 3.68
CA ASP A 36 -1.21 -7.64 2.67
C ASP A 36 -1.16 -6.21 3.27
N VAL A 37 -2.23 -5.79 3.96
CA VAL A 37 -2.25 -4.50 4.68
C VAL A 37 -1.15 -4.43 5.74
N ARG A 38 -0.92 -5.51 6.48
CA ARG A 38 0.11 -5.55 7.54
C ARG A 38 1.50 -5.37 6.97
N VAL A 39 1.81 -6.02 5.85
CA VAL A 39 3.09 -5.89 5.15
C VAL A 39 3.27 -4.47 4.60
N ALA A 40 2.25 -3.91 3.94
CA ALA A 40 2.30 -2.54 3.42
C ALA A 40 2.53 -1.51 4.54
N ARG A 41 1.88 -1.69 5.71
CA ARG A 41 2.12 -0.84 6.90
C ARG A 41 3.52 -0.97 7.45
N ALA A 42 4.10 -2.17 7.48
CA ALA A 42 5.47 -2.38 7.93
C ALA A 42 6.48 -1.63 7.02
N GLY A 43 6.24 -1.66 5.70
CA GLY A 43 7.03 -0.88 4.75
C GLY A 43 6.92 0.63 4.96
N LEU A 44 5.72 1.15 5.21
CA LEU A 44 5.53 2.57 5.56
C LEU A 44 6.27 2.96 6.85
N ALA A 45 6.20 2.12 7.89
CA ALA A 45 6.87 2.38 9.17
C ALA A 45 8.40 2.43 9.04
N ALA A 46 8.98 1.73 8.07
CA ALA A 46 10.41 1.76 7.80
C ALA A 46 10.88 3.10 7.18
N LEU A 47 9.99 3.89 6.58
CA LEU A 47 10.32 5.20 6.02
C LEU A 47 10.47 6.29 7.10
N SER A 48 10.02 6.01 8.33
CA SER A 48 10.11 6.91 9.48
C SER A 48 11.16 6.49 10.51
N GLN A 49 12.01 5.51 10.20
CA GLN A 49 13.17 5.12 11.02
C GLN A 49 14.43 5.86 10.57
#